data_AF-A0AAV9VV41-F1
#
_entry.id   AF-A0AAV9VV41-F1
#
_cell.length_a   1.000
_cell.length_b   1.000
_cell.length_c   1.000
_cell.angle_alpha   90.00
_cell.angle_beta   90.00
_cell.angle_gamma   90.00
#
_symmetry.space_group_name_H-M   'P 1'
#
loop_
_entity.id
_entity.type
_entity.pdbx_description
1 polymer ?
#
loop_
_entity_poly.entity_id
_entity_poly.type
_entity_poly.pdbx_seq_one_letter_code
_entity_poly.pdbx_strand_id
1 'polypeptide(L)'
;MEGLGVNHGSMISTIQTAKKEKFGFAILNCGQNVYSPEMGRAVTYRSWKAATKPSPHIDEVKNRVPGHENVQKHVNSVLEELKGRLIGKKKKKIYFLTYGWGCWGLVKYMNVNFAEWKSSIEAIIAVESTHTAADVISSDLRHFLTTRGRAYIVHSDPPGTFIPDKRFICQTFSTAQIYSETIIPNAWKDVMLPWFKRVEEDPEGCNPVMLVDWESVERLKEEWGGYSAKPKDTIDPNKWAFDDEEYSDENNDHDREQKLKEGGTVFGEEGLEDMVDLRDAEQAAKANRALQENERPRTVTGDGLKEMGVGKAAPSA
;
A
#
# COMPACT_ATOMS: atom_id res chain seq x y z
N MET A 1 8.73 -24.64 -12.81
CA MET A 1 9.72 -23.55 -12.72
C MET A 1 8.96 -22.24 -12.81
N GLU A 2 8.62 -21.63 -11.67
CA GLU A 2 8.08 -20.27 -11.65
C GLU A 2 9.27 -19.32 -11.79
N GLY A 3 9.31 -18.54 -12.88
CA GLY A 3 10.41 -17.61 -13.12
C GLY A 3 10.41 -16.49 -12.07
N LEU A 4 11.59 -16.17 -11.52
CA LEU A 4 11.82 -15.12 -10.53
C LEU A 4 11.17 -13.77 -10.91
N GLY A 5 11.03 -13.46 -12.21
CA GLY A 5 10.44 -12.21 -12.69
C GLY A 5 8.91 -12.10 -12.57
N VAL A 6 8.15 -13.20 -12.48
CA VAL A 6 6.66 -13.14 -12.46
C VAL A 6 6.13 -12.75 -11.07
N ASN A 7 6.93 -12.95 -10.02
CA ASN A 7 6.51 -12.73 -8.63
C ASN A 7 6.81 -11.33 -8.10
N HIS A 8 7.62 -10.53 -8.82
CA HIS A 8 7.92 -9.16 -8.46
C HIS A 8 6.89 -8.23 -9.11
N GLY A 9 5.99 -7.65 -8.32
CA GLY A 9 4.90 -6.79 -8.80
C GLY A 9 3.60 -7.51 -9.18
N SER A 10 3.53 -8.83 -8.99
CA SER A 10 2.30 -9.61 -9.19
C SER A 10 1.68 -10.03 -7.85
N MET A 11 0.35 -10.08 -7.81
CA MET A 11 -0.41 -10.52 -6.63
C MET A 11 -0.37 -12.05 -6.40
N ILE A 12 0.31 -12.82 -7.25
CA ILE A 12 0.34 -14.28 -7.17
C ILE A 12 0.87 -14.77 -5.81
N SER A 13 2.03 -14.26 -5.38
CA SER A 13 2.65 -14.64 -4.10
C SER A 13 1.78 -14.26 -2.90
N THR A 14 1.17 -13.07 -2.95
CA THR A 14 0.20 -12.58 -1.96
C THR A 14 -0.98 -13.53 -1.84
N ILE A 15 -1.61 -13.89 -2.97
CA ILE A 15 -2.77 -14.80 -3.01
C ILE A 15 -2.38 -16.20 -2.54
N GLN A 16 -1.24 -16.74 -2.97
CA GLN A 16 -0.78 -18.05 -2.54
C GLN A 16 -0.56 -18.10 -1.02
N THR A 17 0.05 -17.06 -0.45
CA THR A 17 0.29 -16.96 1.00
C THR A 17 -1.03 -16.84 1.75
N ALA A 18 -1.93 -15.97 1.31
CA ALA A 18 -3.23 -15.81 1.94
C ALA A 18 -4.12 -17.07 1.81
N LYS A 19 -3.98 -17.86 0.73
CA LYS A 19 -4.66 -19.16 0.60
C LYS A 19 -4.18 -20.16 1.64
N LYS A 20 -2.87 -20.19 1.93
CA LYS A 20 -2.31 -21.04 3.01
C LYS A 20 -2.88 -20.66 4.38
N GLU A 21 -3.15 -19.37 4.57
CA GLU A 21 -3.83 -18.80 5.74
C GLU A 21 -5.37 -18.92 5.69
N LYS A 22 -5.92 -19.66 4.72
CA LYS A 22 -7.35 -19.98 4.58
C LYS A 22 -8.26 -18.77 4.35
N PHE A 23 -7.74 -17.66 3.81
CA PHE A 23 -8.58 -16.56 3.36
C PHE A 23 -9.41 -16.95 2.13
N GLY A 24 -10.64 -16.42 2.05
CA GLY A 24 -11.39 -16.31 0.80
C GLY A 24 -11.03 -15.00 0.08
N PHE A 25 -11.21 -14.94 -1.24
CA PHE A 25 -10.80 -13.77 -2.03
C PHE A 25 -11.91 -13.25 -2.92
N ALA A 26 -12.02 -11.93 -2.95
CA ALA A 26 -12.62 -11.18 -4.04
C ALA A 26 -11.56 -10.19 -4.52
N ILE A 27 -11.29 -10.16 -5.83
CA ILE A 27 -10.28 -9.29 -6.43
C ILE A 27 -10.99 -8.26 -7.29
N LEU A 28 -10.72 -6.99 -7.02
CA LEU A 28 -11.28 -5.87 -7.77
C LEU A 28 -10.14 -5.19 -8.52
N ASN A 29 -10.22 -5.16 -9.85
CA ASN A 29 -9.26 -4.43 -10.67
C ASN A 29 -9.80 -3.02 -10.98
N CYS A 30 -9.71 -2.14 -9.99
CA CYS A 30 -10.28 -0.80 -10.06
C CYS A 30 -9.68 0.10 -11.16
N GLY A 31 -8.53 -0.27 -11.74
CA GLY A 31 -7.88 0.50 -12.80
C GLY A 31 -8.37 0.17 -14.21
N GLN A 32 -9.08 -0.94 -14.41
CA GLN A 32 -9.50 -1.43 -15.72
C GLN A 32 -10.92 -0.99 -16.09
N ASN A 33 -11.10 0.31 -16.33
CA ASN A 33 -12.41 0.94 -16.59
C ASN A 33 -12.66 1.26 -18.07
N VAL A 34 -11.81 0.77 -18.97
CA VAL A 34 -11.95 0.96 -20.44
C VAL A 34 -12.07 -0.40 -21.09
N TYR A 35 -13.17 -0.68 -21.79
CA TYR A 35 -13.31 -1.90 -22.58
C TYR A 35 -12.62 -1.74 -23.93
N SER A 36 -11.71 -2.65 -24.28
CA SER A 36 -11.11 -2.73 -25.61
C SER A 36 -11.81 -3.83 -26.41
N PRO A 37 -12.60 -3.49 -27.44
CA PRO A 37 -13.21 -4.47 -28.33
C PRO A 37 -12.16 -5.32 -29.06
N GLU A 38 -11.03 -4.73 -29.40
CA GLU A 38 -9.92 -5.41 -30.08
C GLU A 38 -9.29 -6.48 -29.19
N MET A 39 -9.08 -6.20 -27.90
CA MET A 39 -8.53 -7.16 -26.95
C MET A 39 -9.59 -8.06 -26.30
N GLY A 40 -10.88 -7.81 -26.57
CA GLY A 40 -12.00 -8.50 -25.94
C GLY A 40 -12.02 -8.42 -24.41
N ARG A 41 -11.46 -7.36 -23.81
CA ARG A 41 -11.32 -7.23 -22.35
C ARG A 41 -11.24 -5.79 -21.87
N ALA A 42 -11.49 -5.60 -20.59
CA ALA A 42 -11.20 -4.34 -19.91
C ALA A 42 -9.68 -4.12 -19.76
N VAL A 43 -9.25 -2.88 -19.95
CA VAL A 43 -7.87 -2.41 -19.89
C VAL A 43 -7.81 -1.11 -19.08
N THR A 44 -6.61 -0.77 -18.62
CA THR A 44 -6.38 0.52 -17.96
C THR A 44 -6.35 1.64 -18.99
N TYR A 45 -6.58 2.88 -18.55
CA TYR A 45 -6.42 4.05 -19.41
C TYR A 45 -4.99 4.17 -19.99
N ARG A 46 -3.97 3.85 -19.17
CA ARG A 46 -2.57 3.81 -19.62
C ARG A 46 -2.36 2.78 -20.73
N SER A 47 -2.89 1.57 -20.56
CA SER A 47 -2.83 0.52 -21.59
C SER A 47 -3.59 0.91 -22.86
N TRP A 48 -4.73 1.61 -22.72
CA TRP A 48 -5.50 2.13 -23.85
C TRP A 48 -4.70 3.18 -24.64
N LYS A 49 -4.14 4.19 -23.96
CA LYS A 49 -3.27 5.21 -24.58
C LYS A 49 -2.08 4.56 -25.30
N ALA A 50 -1.43 3.58 -24.69
CA ALA A 50 -0.26 2.91 -25.28
C ALA A 50 -0.59 2.02 -26.49
N ALA A 51 -1.80 1.43 -26.53
CA ALA A 51 -2.20 0.53 -27.62
C ALA A 51 -2.81 1.28 -28.82
N THR A 52 -3.23 2.54 -28.64
CA THR A 52 -3.94 3.30 -29.68
C THR A 52 -3.01 4.29 -30.38
N LYS A 53 -3.41 4.69 -31.60
CA LYS A 53 -2.76 5.69 -32.46
C LYS A 53 -2.61 7.05 -31.74
N PRO A 54 -1.90 8.05 -32.32
CA PRO A 54 -1.49 9.29 -31.63
C PRO A 54 -2.61 10.10 -30.94
N SER A 55 -3.89 9.83 -31.23
CA SER A 55 -5.04 10.41 -30.53
C SER A 55 -5.96 9.29 -30.01
N PRO A 56 -5.73 8.82 -28.76
CA PRO A 56 -6.58 7.83 -28.09
C PRO A 56 -7.97 8.43 -27.80
N HIS A 57 -8.99 8.06 -28.58
CA HIS A 57 -10.38 8.42 -28.29
C HIS A 57 -11.08 7.26 -27.58
N ILE A 58 -11.84 7.56 -26.52
CA ILE A 58 -12.70 6.58 -25.84
C ILE A 58 -14.16 6.85 -26.25
N ASP A 59 -14.76 5.89 -26.94
CA ASP A 59 -16.18 5.90 -27.29
C ASP A 59 -16.99 5.52 -26.04
N GLU A 60 -17.75 6.46 -25.48
CA GLU A 60 -18.50 6.26 -24.23
C GLU A 60 -19.55 5.14 -24.30
N VAL A 61 -19.96 4.71 -25.50
CA VAL A 61 -20.91 3.60 -25.67
C VAL A 61 -20.17 2.27 -25.84
N LYS A 62 -19.10 2.25 -26.65
CA LYS A 62 -18.40 0.98 -26.99
C LYS A 62 -17.31 0.60 -26.01
N ASN A 63 -16.71 1.57 -25.34
CA ASN A 63 -15.55 1.38 -24.48
C ASN A 63 -15.89 1.50 -22.98
N ARG A 64 -17.16 1.64 -22.63
CA ARG A 64 -17.61 1.63 -21.23
C ARG A 64 -18.45 0.41 -20.93
N VAL A 65 -18.28 -0.09 -19.70
CA VAL A 65 -19.17 -1.08 -19.13
C VAL A 65 -20.09 -0.35 -18.16
N PRO A 66 -21.43 -0.39 -18.34
CA PRO A 66 -22.37 0.26 -17.44
C PRO A 66 -22.16 -0.17 -15.98
N GLY A 67 -22.08 0.79 -15.06
CA GLY A 67 -21.79 0.54 -13.64
C GLY A 67 -20.30 0.42 -13.29
N HIS A 68 -19.40 0.41 -14.28
CA HIS A 68 -17.94 0.31 -14.09
C HIS A 68 -17.16 1.35 -14.91
N GLU A 69 -17.78 2.47 -15.24
CA GLU A 69 -17.22 3.50 -16.12
C GLU A 69 -16.02 4.23 -15.49
N ASN A 70 -15.95 4.23 -14.17
CA ASN A 70 -14.82 4.79 -13.40
C ASN A 70 -14.62 4.00 -12.09
N VAL A 71 -13.54 4.33 -11.37
CA VAL A 71 -13.14 3.65 -10.13
C VAL A 71 -14.25 3.63 -9.10
N GLN A 72 -14.92 4.77 -8.89
CA GLN A 72 -15.97 4.90 -7.88
C GLN A 72 -17.17 4.01 -8.21
N LYS A 73 -17.68 4.10 -9.45
CA LYS A 73 -18.78 3.26 -9.90
C LYS A 73 -18.42 1.78 -9.84
N HIS A 74 -17.21 1.42 -10.28
CA HIS A 74 -16.73 0.04 -10.22
C HIS A 74 -16.70 -0.50 -8.78
N VAL A 75 -16.11 0.24 -7.83
CA VAL A 75 -16.08 -0.16 -6.41
C VAL A 75 -17.51 -0.28 -5.86
N ASN A 76 -18.37 0.70 -6.12
CA ASN A 76 -19.75 0.68 -5.66
C ASN A 76 -20.50 -0.56 -6.19
N SER A 77 -20.42 -0.82 -7.49
CA SER A 77 -21.08 -1.95 -8.14
C SER A 77 -20.65 -3.28 -7.53
N VAL A 78 -19.34 -3.51 -7.39
CA VAL A 78 -18.83 -4.78 -6.84
C VAL A 78 -19.16 -4.91 -5.35
N LEU A 79 -19.05 -3.83 -4.56
CA LEU A 79 -19.36 -3.90 -3.14
C LEU A 79 -20.85 -4.11 -2.88
N GLU A 80 -21.75 -3.51 -3.65
CA GLU A 80 -23.19 -3.81 -3.56
C GLU A 80 -23.50 -5.27 -3.91
N GLU A 81 -22.84 -5.84 -4.92
CA GLU A 81 -22.99 -7.27 -5.23
C GLU A 81 -22.46 -8.16 -4.09
N LEU A 82 -21.30 -7.81 -3.55
CA LEU A 82 -20.68 -8.56 -2.46
C LEU A 82 -21.43 -8.43 -1.15
N LYS A 83 -22.06 -7.28 -0.88
CA LYS A 83 -22.85 -6.99 0.32
C LYS A 83 -23.89 -8.08 0.55
N GLY A 84 -24.69 -8.43 -0.46
CA GLY A 84 -25.70 -9.49 -0.36
C GLY A 84 -25.14 -10.90 -0.11
N ARG A 85 -23.86 -11.13 -0.40
CA ARG A 85 -23.18 -12.43 -0.25
C ARG A 85 -22.33 -12.54 1.02
N LEU A 86 -21.84 -11.40 1.52
CA LEU A 86 -20.88 -11.31 2.61
C LEU A 86 -21.53 -10.86 3.91
N ILE A 87 -22.49 -9.93 3.84
CA ILE A 87 -23.17 -9.39 5.01
C ILE A 87 -24.47 -10.18 5.23
N GLY A 88 -24.61 -10.81 6.40
CA GLY A 88 -25.75 -11.66 6.71
C GLY A 88 -25.62 -12.46 8.01
N LYS A 89 -26.46 -13.48 8.20
CA LYS A 89 -26.60 -14.22 9.48
C LYS A 89 -25.32 -14.93 9.97
N LYS A 90 -24.40 -15.27 9.05
CA LYS A 90 -23.07 -15.79 9.42
C LYS A 90 -22.12 -14.60 9.48
N LYS A 91 -21.60 -14.29 10.67
CA LYS A 91 -20.57 -13.27 10.87
C LYS A 91 -19.31 -13.69 10.10
N LYS A 92 -19.15 -13.16 8.88
CA LYS A 92 -17.91 -13.28 8.12
C LYS A 92 -17.03 -12.08 8.49
N LYS A 93 -15.78 -12.37 8.82
CA LYS A 93 -14.75 -11.36 9.02
C LYS A 93 -14.23 -10.90 7.66
N ILE A 94 -14.26 -9.59 7.41
CA ILE A 94 -13.90 -8.98 6.13
C ILE A 94 -12.68 -8.08 6.35
N TYR A 95 -11.67 -8.30 5.52
CA TYR A 95 -10.45 -7.49 5.47
C TYR A 95 -10.36 -6.84 4.11
N PHE A 96 -10.07 -5.55 4.07
CA PHE A 96 -9.76 -4.87 2.82
C PHE A 96 -8.27 -4.65 2.70
N LEU A 97 -7.70 -5.07 1.57
CA LEU A 97 -6.37 -4.71 1.13
C LEU A 97 -6.54 -3.91 -0.16
N THR A 98 -6.23 -2.62 -0.11
CA THR A 98 -6.48 -1.67 -1.19
C THR A 98 -5.21 -0.98 -1.64
N TYR A 99 -5.21 -0.52 -2.89
CA TYR A 99 -4.10 0.19 -3.52
C TYR A 99 -4.59 1.42 -4.28
N GLY A 100 -3.91 2.56 -4.14
CA GLY A 100 -4.12 3.74 -4.97
C GLY A 100 -5.56 4.24 -4.96
N TRP A 101 -6.10 4.44 -6.16
CA TRP A 101 -7.49 4.86 -6.38
C TRP A 101 -8.54 3.88 -5.85
N GLY A 102 -8.20 2.59 -5.72
CA GLY A 102 -9.07 1.62 -5.07
C GLY A 102 -9.33 1.97 -3.60
N CYS A 103 -8.34 2.55 -2.91
CA CYS A 103 -8.51 3.05 -1.55
C CYS A 103 -9.54 4.19 -1.51
N TRP A 104 -9.42 5.15 -2.42
CA TRP A 104 -10.34 6.28 -2.51
C TRP A 104 -11.78 5.85 -2.84
N GLY A 105 -11.94 4.93 -3.80
CA GLY A 105 -13.26 4.37 -4.11
C GLY A 105 -13.89 3.67 -2.91
N LEU A 106 -13.10 2.88 -2.15
CA LEU A 106 -13.56 2.23 -0.92
C LEU A 106 -13.99 3.24 0.14
N VAL A 107 -13.17 4.28 0.39
CA VAL A 107 -13.48 5.31 1.38
C VAL A 107 -14.75 6.10 1.01
N LYS A 108 -14.91 6.50 -0.26
CA LYS A 108 -16.13 7.18 -0.73
C LYS A 108 -17.36 6.29 -0.54
N TYR A 109 -17.27 5.01 -0.87
CA TYR A 109 -18.35 4.06 -0.64
C TYR A 109 -18.68 3.90 0.86
N MET A 110 -17.66 3.75 1.71
CA MET A 110 -17.84 3.55 3.14
C MET A 110 -18.37 4.79 3.85
N ASN A 111 -18.05 6.00 3.42
CA ASN A 111 -18.63 7.22 4.02
C ASN A 111 -20.17 7.19 4.06
N VAL A 112 -20.80 6.54 3.09
CA VAL A 112 -22.25 6.40 3.01
C VAL A 112 -22.74 5.09 3.65
N ASN A 113 -22.02 3.99 3.42
CA ASN A 113 -22.53 2.65 3.72
C ASN A 113 -21.93 2.00 4.98
N PHE A 114 -21.01 2.67 5.69
CA PHE A 114 -20.23 2.03 6.77
C PHE A 114 -21.11 1.42 7.87
N ALA A 115 -22.27 2.01 8.18
CA ALA A 115 -23.19 1.49 9.20
C ALA A 115 -23.63 0.03 8.93
N GLU A 116 -23.76 -0.35 7.67
CA GLU A 116 -24.15 -1.70 7.26
C GLU A 116 -22.98 -2.69 7.28
N TRP A 117 -21.77 -2.17 7.06
CA TRP A 117 -20.56 -2.98 6.97
C TRP A 117 -19.80 -3.13 8.29
N LYS A 118 -19.93 -2.18 9.21
CA LYS A 118 -19.08 -2.08 10.43
C LYS A 118 -19.09 -3.32 11.31
N SER A 119 -20.14 -4.14 11.25
CA SER A 119 -20.23 -5.38 12.02
C SER A 119 -19.45 -6.55 11.43
N SER A 120 -18.99 -6.44 10.18
CA SER A 120 -18.30 -7.50 9.43
C SER A 120 -16.87 -7.12 9.03
N ILE A 121 -16.54 -5.82 8.96
CA ILE A 121 -15.18 -5.37 8.63
C ILE A 121 -14.31 -5.40 9.89
N GLU A 122 -13.19 -6.10 9.80
CA GLU A 122 -12.20 -6.19 10.88
C GLU A 122 -11.05 -5.19 10.69
N ALA A 123 -10.55 -5.03 9.46
CA ALA A 123 -9.49 -4.08 9.17
C ALA A 123 -9.41 -3.63 7.71
N ILE A 124 -8.76 -2.48 7.51
CA ILE A 124 -8.47 -1.91 6.20
C ILE A 124 -6.97 -1.60 6.10
N ILE A 125 -6.32 -2.11 5.06
CA ILE A 125 -5.01 -1.65 4.60
C ILE A 125 -5.19 -0.78 3.35
N ALA A 126 -4.62 0.41 3.38
CA ALA A 126 -4.60 1.38 2.29
C ALA A 126 -3.16 1.62 1.82
N VAL A 127 -2.76 0.94 0.74
CA VAL A 127 -1.42 1.10 0.17
C VAL A 127 -1.41 2.25 -0.82
N GLU A 128 -0.47 3.18 -0.68
CA GLU A 128 -0.30 4.30 -1.61
C GLU A 128 -1.61 5.01 -1.93
N SER A 129 -2.37 5.26 -0.87
CA SER A 129 -3.73 5.72 -0.97
C SER A 129 -3.83 7.10 -1.62
N THR A 130 -4.83 7.28 -2.48
CA THR A 130 -5.16 8.60 -3.04
C THR A 130 -6.19 9.38 -2.23
N HIS A 131 -6.83 8.76 -1.21
CA HIS A 131 -7.73 9.49 -0.31
C HIS A 131 -6.94 10.27 0.75
N THR A 132 -7.54 11.37 1.21
CA THR A 132 -7.03 12.19 2.32
C THR A 132 -7.96 12.13 3.53
N ALA A 133 -7.52 12.63 4.68
CA ALA A 133 -8.33 12.76 5.88
C ALA A 133 -9.57 13.66 5.66
N ALA A 134 -9.52 14.58 4.70
CA ALA A 134 -10.65 15.42 4.30
C ALA A 134 -11.72 14.63 3.50
N ASP A 135 -11.35 13.52 2.85
CA ASP A 135 -12.30 12.65 2.18
C ASP A 135 -13.15 11.82 3.14
N VAL A 136 -12.78 11.75 4.43
CA VAL A 136 -13.49 10.96 5.45
C VAL A 136 -14.40 11.87 6.27
N ILE A 137 -15.69 11.80 5.92
CA ILE A 137 -16.75 12.65 6.46
C ILE A 137 -17.47 11.97 7.63
N SER A 138 -17.62 10.64 7.57
CA SER A 138 -18.28 9.87 8.63
C SER A 138 -17.41 9.76 9.88
N SER A 139 -17.95 10.13 11.05
CA SER A 139 -17.27 10.01 12.35
C SER A 139 -17.00 8.56 12.73
N ASP A 140 -17.95 7.67 12.47
CA ASP A 140 -17.82 6.22 12.71
C ASP A 140 -16.70 5.64 11.86
N LEU A 141 -16.64 6.01 10.57
CA LEU A 141 -15.58 5.56 9.66
C LEU A 141 -14.23 6.15 10.07
N ARG A 142 -14.19 7.41 10.48
CA ARG A 142 -12.98 8.07 11.01
C ARG A 142 -12.44 7.32 12.21
N HIS A 143 -13.28 7.03 13.21
CA HIS A 143 -12.89 6.25 14.36
C HIS A 143 -12.37 4.87 13.96
N PHE A 144 -13.10 4.16 13.09
CA PHE A 144 -12.67 2.86 12.58
C PHE A 144 -11.31 2.93 11.86
N LEU A 145 -11.09 3.89 10.96
CA LEU A 145 -9.82 3.99 10.24
C LEU A 145 -8.65 4.35 11.17
N THR A 146 -8.89 5.10 12.25
CA THR A 146 -7.85 5.38 13.25
C THR A 146 -7.46 4.14 14.06
N THR A 147 -8.40 3.26 14.39
CA THR A 147 -8.16 2.11 15.28
C THR A 147 -7.89 0.79 14.53
N ARG A 148 -8.43 0.66 13.32
CA ARG A 148 -8.46 -0.56 12.48
C ARG A 148 -8.00 -0.33 11.05
N GLY A 149 -7.50 0.86 10.73
CA GLY A 149 -6.95 1.21 9.42
C GLY A 149 -5.43 1.39 9.48
N ARG A 150 -4.71 0.89 8.48
CA ARG A 150 -3.28 1.22 8.26
C ARG A 150 -3.01 1.64 6.84
N ALA A 151 -2.19 2.67 6.69
CA ALA A 151 -1.63 3.07 5.42
C ALA A 151 -0.19 2.58 5.31
N TYR A 152 0.21 2.19 4.10
CA TYR A 152 1.58 1.81 3.78
C TYR A 152 2.03 2.59 2.54
N ILE A 153 3.21 3.20 2.63
CA ILE A 153 3.76 4.06 1.58
C ILE A 153 5.20 3.69 1.22
N VAL A 154 5.62 4.15 0.05
CA VAL A 154 7.00 4.24 -0.40
C VAL A 154 7.71 5.22 0.53
N HIS A 155 8.66 4.70 1.30
CA HIS A 155 9.51 5.48 2.18
C HIS A 155 10.81 4.71 2.41
N SER A 156 11.91 5.42 2.65
CA SER A 156 13.25 4.83 2.80
C SER A 156 13.47 4.12 4.14
N ASP A 157 12.70 4.50 5.15
CA ASP A 157 12.82 3.95 6.50
C ASP A 157 12.53 2.44 6.54
N PRO A 158 13.01 1.72 7.57
CA PRO A 158 12.72 0.29 7.71
C PRO A 158 11.22 -0.04 7.62
N PRO A 159 10.85 -1.23 7.09
CA PRO A 159 9.45 -1.63 6.98
C PRO A 159 8.75 -1.63 8.34
N GLY A 160 7.55 -1.07 8.40
CA GLY A 160 6.76 -0.98 9.64
C GLY A 160 7.14 0.20 10.55
N THR A 161 8.10 1.04 10.18
CA THR A 161 8.35 2.32 10.86
C THR A 161 7.16 3.25 10.66
N PHE A 162 6.68 3.87 11.74
CA PHE A 162 5.59 4.84 11.68
C PHE A 162 6.04 6.14 11.03
N ILE A 163 5.25 6.64 10.09
CA ILE A 163 5.50 7.88 9.37
C ILE A 163 4.38 8.88 9.72
N PRO A 164 4.68 10.01 10.38
CA PRO A 164 3.68 11.01 10.71
C PRO A 164 3.23 11.75 9.45
N ASP A 165 2.05 11.41 8.94
CA ASP A 165 1.47 12.06 7.76
C ASP A 165 0.04 12.53 8.00
N LYS A 166 -0.12 13.86 8.14
CA LYS A 166 -1.42 14.53 8.36
C LYS A 166 -2.41 14.37 7.20
N ARG A 167 -1.94 13.95 6.01
CA ARG A 167 -2.80 13.73 4.85
C ARG A 167 -3.68 12.52 5.05
N PHE A 168 -3.24 11.51 5.79
CA PHE A 168 -3.97 10.27 5.99
C PHE A 168 -4.59 10.19 7.37
N ILE A 169 -5.77 9.61 7.45
CA ILE A 169 -6.47 9.38 8.72
C ILE A 169 -6.00 8.09 9.40
N CYS A 170 -5.52 7.14 8.61
CA CYS A 170 -4.93 5.90 9.09
C CYS A 170 -3.50 6.17 9.53
N GLN A 171 -3.03 5.41 10.51
CA GLN A 171 -1.59 5.41 10.82
C GLN A 171 -0.81 4.93 9.60
N THR A 172 0.21 5.68 9.24
CA THR A 172 1.00 5.47 8.03
C THR A 172 2.32 4.84 8.39
N PHE A 173 2.75 3.85 7.60
CA PHE A 173 3.96 3.09 7.86
C PHE A 173 4.82 2.96 6.60
N SER A 174 6.13 2.97 6.80
CA SER A 174 7.11 2.71 5.76
C SER A 174 7.04 1.25 5.30
N THR A 175 7.41 1.05 4.03
CA THR A 175 7.54 -0.28 3.41
C THR A 175 8.98 -0.58 2.98
N ALA A 176 9.90 0.38 3.10
CA ALA A 176 11.25 0.33 2.52
C ALA A 176 11.28 -0.01 1.01
N GLN A 177 10.18 0.21 0.30
CA GLN A 177 10.08 -0.04 -1.13
C GLN A 177 10.39 1.24 -1.91
N ILE A 178 10.95 1.06 -3.10
CA ILE A 178 11.21 2.15 -4.06
C ILE A 178 10.02 2.34 -5.00
N TYR A 179 9.33 1.25 -5.35
CA TYR A 179 8.20 1.26 -6.27
C TYR A 179 6.91 0.91 -5.54
N SER A 180 5.87 1.70 -5.77
CA SER A 180 4.57 1.52 -5.13
C SER A 180 3.91 0.20 -5.53
N GLU A 181 4.08 -0.22 -6.78
CA GLU A 181 3.50 -1.45 -7.33
C GLU A 181 4.07 -2.71 -6.68
N THR A 182 5.24 -2.63 -6.05
CA THR A 182 5.87 -3.78 -5.38
C THR A 182 5.54 -3.85 -3.88
N ILE A 183 4.86 -2.84 -3.32
CA ILE A 183 4.56 -2.80 -1.88
C ILE A 183 3.80 -4.04 -1.42
N ILE A 184 2.64 -4.33 -2.03
CA ILE A 184 1.82 -5.45 -1.59
C ILE A 184 2.57 -6.78 -1.70
N PRO A 185 3.13 -7.18 -2.86
CA PRO A 185 3.80 -8.47 -2.96
C PRO A 185 5.01 -8.62 -2.02
N ASN A 186 5.73 -7.54 -1.72
CA ASN A 186 6.93 -7.60 -0.88
C ASN A 186 6.62 -7.46 0.62
N ALA A 187 5.72 -6.56 1.00
CA ALA A 187 5.41 -6.29 2.41
C ALA A 187 4.25 -7.14 2.96
N TRP A 188 3.53 -7.89 2.10
CA TRP A 188 2.38 -8.68 2.52
C TRP A 188 2.71 -9.67 3.64
N LYS A 189 3.73 -10.51 3.42
CA LYS A 189 4.05 -11.61 4.31
C LYS A 189 4.61 -11.13 5.64
N ASP A 190 5.47 -10.12 5.61
CA ASP A 190 6.32 -9.76 6.75
C ASP A 190 5.72 -8.64 7.60
N VAL A 191 4.84 -7.80 7.03
CA VAL A 191 4.30 -6.62 7.73
C VAL A 191 2.78 -6.61 7.77
N MET A 192 2.11 -6.76 6.62
CA MET A 192 0.67 -6.57 6.50
C MET A 192 -0.15 -7.73 7.08
N LEU A 193 0.18 -8.97 6.70
CA LEU A 193 -0.50 -10.17 7.18
C LEU A 193 -0.35 -10.36 8.70
N PRO A 194 0.86 -10.20 9.30
CA PRO A 194 0.99 -10.22 10.75
C PRO A 194 0.11 -9.18 11.44
N TRP A 195 -0.06 -7.99 10.86
CA TRP A 195 -0.97 -6.99 11.42
C TRP A 195 -2.44 -7.42 11.33
N PHE A 196 -2.90 -7.97 10.20
CA PHE A 196 -4.26 -8.53 10.13
C PHE A 196 -4.51 -9.61 11.18
N LYS A 197 -3.52 -10.47 11.47
CA LYS A 197 -3.63 -11.46 12.54
C LYS A 197 -3.74 -10.80 13.92
N ARG A 198 -2.94 -9.77 14.21
CA ARG A 198 -3.05 -9.02 15.47
C ARG A 198 -4.41 -8.32 15.64
N VAL A 199 -5.02 -7.86 14.55
CA VAL A 199 -6.37 -7.26 14.59
C VAL A 199 -7.40 -8.28 15.12
N GLU A 200 -7.24 -9.56 14.81
CA GLU A 200 -8.12 -10.62 15.31
C GLU A 200 -7.95 -10.90 16.80
N GLU A 201 -6.72 -10.75 17.28
CA GLU A 201 -6.32 -11.02 18.67
C GLU A 201 -6.72 -9.89 19.62
N ASP A 202 -6.87 -8.67 19.10
CA ASP A 202 -7.22 -7.48 19.88
C ASP A 202 -8.52 -6.83 19.38
N PRO A 203 -9.69 -7.13 19.98
CA PRO A 203 -10.99 -6.56 19.61
C PRO A 203 -11.21 -5.11 20.03
N GLU A 204 -10.35 -4.52 20.87
CA GLU A 204 -10.51 -3.15 21.38
C GLU A 204 -9.76 -2.11 20.52
N GLY A 205 -8.65 -2.48 19.89
CA GLY A 205 -8.00 -1.64 18.89
C GLY A 205 -6.55 -1.99 18.64
N CYS A 206 -6.20 -2.41 17.43
CA CYS A 206 -4.86 -2.93 17.12
C CYS A 206 -3.81 -1.84 16.83
N ASN A 207 -4.22 -0.59 16.68
CA ASN A 207 -3.32 0.52 16.38
C ASN A 207 -2.89 1.22 17.68
N PRO A 208 -1.57 1.35 17.94
CA PRO A 208 -1.08 2.05 19.13
C PRO A 208 -1.43 3.55 19.06
N VAL A 209 -1.64 4.21 20.19
CA VAL A 209 -1.79 5.68 20.20
C VAL A 209 -0.42 6.30 19.95
N MET A 210 -0.23 6.88 18.77
CA MET A 210 1.01 7.57 18.40
C MET A 210 0.90 9.05 18.75
N LEU A 211 1.72 9.54 19.66
CA LEU A 211 1.85 10.96 19.94
C LEU A 211 2.82 11.58 18.93
N VAL A 212 2.36 12.58 18.18
CA VAL A 212 3.17 13.27 17.17
C VAL A 212 3.31 14.72 17.58
N ASP A 213 4.55 15.18 17.73
CA ASP A 213 4.86 16.60 17.81
C ASP A 213 4.89 17.18 16.40
N TRP A 214 3.74 17.72 15.98
CA TRP A 214 3.58 18.30 14.65
C TRP A 214 4.42 19.57 14.45
N GLU A 215 4.73 20.31 15.51
CA GLU A 215 5.58 21.50 15.37
C GLU A 215 6.99 21.09 14.98
N SER A 216 7.53 20.04 15.62
CA SER A 216 8.83 19.47 15.23
C SER A 216 8.82 18.93 13.80
N VAL A 217 7.76 18.22 13.40
CA VAL A 217 7.63 17.68 12.04
C VAL A 217 7.59 18.79 10.99
N GLU A 218 6.88 19.89 11.24
CA GLU A 218 6.78 20.98 10.26
C GLU A 218 8.08 21.80 10.19
N ARG A 219 8.79 22.03 11.31
CA ARG A 219 10.14 22.64 11.30
C ARG A 219 11.12 21.86 10.43
N LEU A 220 11.13 20.54 10.56
CA LEU A 220 11.98 19.68 9.72
C LEU A 220 11.63 19.77 8.23
N LYS A 221 10.37 20.02 7.86
CA LYS A 221 9.98 20.20 6.45
C LYS A 221 10.43 21.53 5.87
N GLU A 222 10.47 22.58 6.68
CA GLU A 222 10.93 23.91 6.27
C GLU A 222 12.43 23.90 5.97
N GLU A 223 13.21 23.18 6.77
CA GLU A 223 14.66 23.01 6.58
C GLU A 223 15.02 22.22 5.31
N TRP A 224 14.15 21.30 4.86
CA TRP A 224 14.38 20.44 3.70
C TRP A 224 13.87 21.03 2.37
N GLY A 225 13.43 22.30 2.34
CA GLY A 225 12.92 22.96 1.15
C GLY A 225 11.54 22.42 0.75
N GLY A 226 10.51 22.87 1.45
CA GLY A 226 9.15 22.34 1.33
C GLY A 226 8.55 22.34 -0.07
N TYR A 227 8.04 21.17 -0.49
CA TYR A 227 7.12 21.04 -1.63
C TYR A 227 5.73 21.52 -1.19
N SER A 228 5.31 22.70 -1.65
CA SER A 228 3.96 23.22 -1.42
C SER A 228 2.95 22.50 -2.33
N ALA A 229 2.14 21.60 -1.74
CA ALA A 229 0.99 21.03 -2.44
C ALA A 229 -0.13 22.08 -2.50
N LYS A 230 -0.39 22.65 -3.68
CA LYS A 230 -1.54 23.53 -3.89
C LYS A 230 -2.87 22.78 -3.66
N PRO A 231 -3.91 23.41 -3.09
CA PRO A 231 -5.22 22.80 -2.90
C PRO A 231 -5.83 22.34 -4.24
N LYS A 232 -6.32 21.09 -4.29
CA LYS A 232 -6.91 20.45 -5.48
C LYS A 232 -8.39 20.78 -5.66
N ASP A 233 -8.81 22.03 -5.43
CA ASP A 233 -10.24 22.41 -5.47
C ASP A 233 -10.80 22.59 -6.90
N THR A 234 -9.98 22.36 -7.94
CA THR A 234 -10.36 22.57 -9.34
C THR A 234 -10.30 21.31 -10.22
N ILE A 235 -10.03 20.13 -9.66
CA ILE A 235 -9.95 18.89 -10.45
C ILE A 235 -11.35 18.30 -10.61
N ASP A 236 -11.94 18.46 -11.80
CA ASP A 236 -13.13 17.72 -12.21
C ASP A 236 -12.84 16.21 -12.13
N PRO A 237 -13.56 15.43 -11.29
CA PRO A 237 -13.31 14.00 -11.14
C PRO A 237 -13.58 13.18 -12.41
N ASN A 238 -14.24 13.75 -13.42
CA ASN A 238 -14.40 13.15 -14.74
C ASN A 238 -13.31 13.61 -15.74
N LYS A 239 -12.55 14.66 -15.42
CA LYS A 239 -11.43 15.17 -16.22
C LYS A 239 -10.13 14.67 -15.61
N TRP A 240 -9.70 13.52 -16.09
CA TRP A 240 -8.47 12.88 -15.64
C TRP A 240 -7.28 13.80 -15.96
N ALA A 241 -6.63 14.35 -14.93
CA ALA A 241 -5.34 15.05 -15.06
C ALA A 241 -4.21 14.02 -15.32
N PHE A 242 -4.27 13.38 -16.47
CA PHE A 242 -3.14 12.69 -17.12
C PHE A 242 -2.73 13.43 -18.40
N ASP A 243 -3.16 14.67 -18.56
CA ASP A 243 -2.64 15.55 -19.59
C ASP A 243 -1.33 16.14 -19.06
N ASP A 244 -0.28 15.90 -19.82
CA ASP A 244 1.13 16.21 -19.55
C ASP A 244 1.44 17.73 -19.45
N GLU A 245 0.45 18.57 -19.14
CA GLU A 245 0.62 20.03 -19.08
C GLU A 245 1.37 20.51 -17.82
N GLU A 246 1.57 19.67 -16.80
CA GLU A 246 2.28 20.05 -15.57
C GLU A 246 3.80 19.74 -15.60
N TYR A 247 4.33 19.20 -16.70
CA TYR A 247 5.76 18.85 -16.87
C TYR A 247 6.42 19.42 -18.13
N SER A 248 5.94 20.57 -18.63
CA SER A 248 6.63 21.34 -19.68
C SER A 248 7.03 22.73 -19.19
N ASP A 249 7.60 22.82 -17.98
CA ASP A 249 8.26 24.06 -17.55
C ASP A 249 9.73 24.00 -17.99
N GLU A 250 9.97 24.19 -19.30
CA GLU A 250 11.30 24.28 -19.94
C GLU A 250 12.17 25.41 -19.32
N ASN A 251 11.61 26.25 -18.46
CA ASN A 251 12.33 27.34 -17.79
C ASN A 251 13.14 26.90 -16.55
N ASN A 252 12.89 25.72 -15.98
CA ASN A 252 13.52 25.32 -14.71
C ASN A 252 14.90 24.64 -14.88
N ASP A 253 15.21 24.14 -16.07
CA ASP A 253 16.51 23.52 -16.36
C ASP A 253 17.64 24.55 -16.54
N HIS A 254 17.33 25.77 -16.97
CA HIS A 254 18.33 26.82 -17.11
C HIS A 254 18.88 27.30 -15.76
N ASP A 255 18.03 27.39 -14.74
CA ASP A 255 18.41 27.88 -13.41
C ASP A 255 19.26 26.84 -12.63
N ARG A 256 19.08 25.55 -12.96
CA ARG A 256 19.82 24.44 -12.36
C ARG A 256 21.22 24.28 -12.96
N GLU A 257 21.37 24.47 -14.27
CA GLU A 257 22.69 24.52 -14.91
C GLU A 257 23.51 25.75 -14.50
N GLN A 258 22.85 26.86 -14.16
CA GLN A 258 23.52 28.09 -13.74
C GLN A 258 24.10 27.96 -12.32
N LYS A 259 23.36 27.34 -11.39
CA LYS A 259 23.82 27.07 -10.01
C LYS A 259 24.98 26.06 -9.93
N LEU A 260 25.09 25.13 -10.88
CA LEU A 260 26.23 24.21 -11.00
C LEU A 260 27.50 24.88 -11.52
N LYS A 261 27.39 26.00 -12.24
CA LYS A 261 28.54 26.76 -12.77
C LYS A 261 29.13 27.73 -11.75
N GLU A 262 28.41 28.05 -10.67
CA GLU A 262 28.81 29.05 -9.66
C GLU A 262 29.52 28.46 -8.42
N GLY A 263 29.87 27.17 -8.43
CA GLY A 263 30.81 26.61 -7.45
C GLY A 263 30.29 26.49 -6.01
N GLY A 264 28.97 26.39 -5.81
CA GLY A 264 28.39 26.18 -4.47
C GLY A 264 28.72 24.79 -3.91
N THR A 265 29.47 24.75 -2.81
CA THR A 265 29.75 23.54 -2.03
C THR A 265 28.47 22.97 -1.43
N VAL A 266 28.14 21.72 -1.74
CA VAL A 266 27.12 20.92 -1.06
C VAL A 266 27.85 20.07 0.00
N PHE A 267 27.20 19.89 1.15
CA PHE A 267 27.59 19.12 2.34
C PHE A 267 28.37 19.88 3.43
N GLY A 268 27.61 20.42 4.38
CA GLY A 268 28.07 20.55 5.76
C GLY A 268 27.58 19.34 6.55
N GLU A 269 28.48 18.39 6.80
CA GLU A 269 28.37 17.47 7.93
C GLU A 269 28.61 18.29 9.19
N GLU A 270 27.57 18.60 9.98
CA GLU A 270 27.70 18.94 11.41
C GLU A 270 26.29 19.09 12.01
N GLY A 271 25.99 18.32 13.06
CA GLY A 271 24.79 18.49 13.88
C GLY A 271 23.82 17.31 13.90
N LEU A 272 24.31 16.08 14.11
CA LEU A 272 23.49 14.88 14.30
C LEU A 272 23.75 14.26 15.67
N GLU A 273 23.71 15.08 16.71
CA GLU A 273 23.72 14.65 18.11
C GLU A 273 22.79 15.56 18.89
N ASP A 274 21.50 15.20 18.95
CA ASP A 274 20.74 15.12 20.22
C ASP A 274 19.25 14.82 19.99
N MET A 275 18.75 13.88 20.81
CA MET A 275 17.35 13.47 21.03
C MET A 275 16.67 12.56 20.00
N VAL A 276 16.91 11.26 20.15
CA VAL A 276 15.90 10.21 19.91
C VAL A 276 15.76 9.42 21.22
N ASP A 277 14.55 9.20 21.73
CA ASP A 277 14.30 8.29 22.86
C ASP A 277 14.73 6.88 22.44
N LEU A 278 15.92 6.47 22.91
CA LEU A 278 16.65 5.28 22.48
C LEU A 278 15.95 3.95 22.81
N ARG A 279 14.81 3.96 23.51
CA ARG A 279 14.14 2.74 23.96
C ARG A 279 13.43 1.97 22.84
N ASP A 280 12.93 2.67 21.82
CA ASP A 280 12.25 2.03 20.68
C ASP A 280 13.25 1.63 19.57
N ALA A 281 14.32 2.41 19.39
CA ALA A 281 15.42 2.05 18.49
C ALA A 281 16.18 0.80 19.00
N GLU A 282 16.32 0.64 20.31
CA GLU A 282 16.98 -0.52 20.90
C GLU A 282 16.09 -1.79 20.82
N GLN A 283 14.76 -1.65 20.90
CA GLN A 283 13.82 -2.76 20.63
C GLN A 283 13.81 -3.17 19.15
N ALA A 284 13.84 -2.20 18.23
CA ALA A 284 13.94 -2.47 16.79
C ALA A 284 15.31 -3.08 16.41
N ALA A 285 16.40 -2.61 17.02
CA ALA A 285 17.74 -3.18 16.83
C ALA A 285 17.87 -4.59 17.41
N LYS A 286 17.24 -4.88 18.55
CA LYS A 286 17.15 -6.25 19.11
C LYS A 286 16.36 -7.18 18.22
N ALA A 287 15.23 -6.73 17.67
CA ALA A 287 14.42 -7.52 16.74
C ALA A 287 15.23 -7.85 15.46
N ASN A 288 15.99 -6.88 14.94
CA ASN A 288 16.85 -7.07 13.77
C ASN A 288 18.07 -7.97 14.06
N ARG A 289 18.70 -7.88 15.24
CA ARG A 289 19.78 -8.82 15.63
C ARG A 289 19.27 -10.25 15.78
N ALA A 290 18.09 -10.44 16.38
CA ALA A 290 17.48 -11.76 16.52
C ALA A 290 17.14 -12.41 15.15
N LEU A 291 16.78 -11.59 14.16
CA LEU A 291 16.57 -12.05 12.78
C LEU A 291 17.90 -12.43 12.10
N GLN A 292 18.95 -11.62 12.25
CA GLN A 292 20.27 -11.90 11.67
C GLN A 292 20.99 -13.10 12.32
N GLU A 293 20.75 -13.38 13.61
CA GLU A 293 21.33 -14.53 14.31
C GLU A 293 20.64 -15.86 13.94
N ASN A 294 19.36 -15.81 13.53
CA ASN A 294 18.64 -16.98 13.03
C ASN A 294 18.95 -17.33 11.55
N GLU A 295 19.53 -16.40 10.80
CA GLU A 295 19.92 -16.61 9.39
C GLU A 295 21.39 -17.04 9.20
N ARG A 296 22.20 -17.13 10.26
CA ARG A 296 23.55 -17.68 10.16
C ARG A 296 23.46 -19.21 9.98
N PRO A 297 24.00 -19.78 8.88
CA PRO A 297 24.19 -21.21 8.79
C PRO A 297 25.08 -21.64 9.95
N ARG A 298 24.62 -22.60 10.76
CA ARG A 298 25.50 -23.26 11.73
C ARG A 298 26.65 -23.88 10.94
N THR A 299 27.84 -23.30 11.05
CA THR A 299 29.08 -23.92 10.62
C THR A 299 29.23 -25.21 11.41
N VAL A 300 28.94 -26.34 10.76
CA VAL A 300 29.32 -27.65 11.26
C VAL A 300 30.83 -27.72 11.15
N THR A 301 31.52 -27.41 12.25
CA THR A 301 32.93 -27.75 12.41
C THR A 301 33.01 -29.27 12.44
N GLY A 302 33.72 -29.83 11.46
CA GLY A 302 33.94 -31.26 11.33
C GLY A 302 34.77 -31.78 12.51
N ASP A 303 34.09 -32.41 13.45
CA ASP A 303 34.59 -33.50 14.29
C ASP A 303 33.38 -34.14 14.98
N GLY A 304 32.76 -35.09 14.29
CA GLY A 304 31.54 -35.73 14.79
C GLY A 304 30.84 -36.64 13.78
N LEU A 305 31.60 -37.39 12.98
CA LEU A 305 31.07 -38.48 12.16
C LEU A 305 31.71 -39.80 12.59
N LYS A 306 31.28 -40.30 13.74
CA LYS A 306 31.26 -41.74 14.01
C LYS A 306 30.00 -42.07 14.78
N GLU A 307 29.37 -43.14 14.31
CA GLU A 307 28.24 -43.84 14.90
C GLU A 307 26.89 -43.13 14.79
N MET A 308 26.09 -43.55 13.80
CA MET A 308 24.75 -44.09 14.06
C MET A 308 24.24 -44.87 12.84
N GLY A 309 24.21 -46.20 13.01
CA GLY A 309 23.08 -47.07 12.68
C GLY A 309 22.53 -47.08 11.25
N VAL A 310 23.00 -48.04 10.46
CA VAL A 310 22.33 -48.54 9.25
C VAL A 310 21.00 -49.17 9.63
N GLY A 311 19.90 -48.46 9.40
CA GLY A 311 18.52 -48.96 9.49
C GLY A 311 18.06 -49.53 8.15
N LYS A 312 17.80 -50.84 8.13
CA LYS A 312 17.39 -51.65 6.96
C LYS A 312 16.08 -51.17 6.32
N ALA A 313 16.05 -51.19 4.99
CA ALA A 313 14.85 -51.08 4.18
C ALA A 313 13.97 -52.34 4.32
N ALA A 314 12.64 -52.14 4.40
CA ALA A 314 11.65 -53.20 4.22
C ALA A 314 11.27 -53.32 2.73
N PRO A 315 10.97 -54.53 2.22
CA PRO A 315 10.78 -54.78 0.79
C PRO A 315 9.35 -54.53 0.34
N SER A 316 9.23 -54.23 -0.96
CA SER A 316 8.00 -54.08 -1.73
C SER A 316 7.15 -55.35 -1.78
N ALA A 317 5.84 -55.17 -1.60
CA ALA A 317 4.76 -55.94 -2.23
C ALA A 317 3.60 -54.99 -2.50
#